data_AF-A0A0K1EMK6-F1
#
_entry.id   AF-A0A0K1EMK6-F1
#
_cell.length_a   1.000
_cell.length_b   1.000
_cell.length_c   1.000
_cell.angle_alpha   90.00
_cell.angle_beta   90.00
_cell.angle_gamma   90.00
#
_symmetry.space_group_name_H-M   'P 1'
#
loop_
_entity.id
_entity.type
_entity.pdbx_description
1 polymer ?
#
loop_
_entity_poly.entity_id
_entity_poly.type
_entity_poly.pdbx_seq_one_letter_code
_entity_poly.pdbx_strand_id
1 'polypeptide(L)'
;MKRHALATSARFASLLLAGIALASCALQDAPALEGEGDVSGTPALIEIDLERMIYQQRYDPWEAASIFPDGKVMRHPPEGTVPRDRITFAPQVTDGVDDEGAYVDRVPYRLDRRALQRGQNRYDIFCAPCHGVAGDGVAQVAVAMSLRKPPTLVDAPIAAYPAGRLYQAIDVGYGLMRSYAADLTVEDRWAVVAYVQALQRARSTALDALPPAVRARALSELP
;
A
#
# COMPACT_ATOMS: atom_id res chain seq x y z
N MET A 1 -41.32 30.34 -41.45
CA MET A 1 -41.54 29.54 -42.67
C MET A 1 -41.95 28.11 -42.25
N LYS A 2 -43.16 27.70 -42.66
CA LYS A 2 -43.71 26.33 -42.91
C LYS A 2 -43.32 25.20 -41.91
N ARG A 3 -44.16 24.68 -41.00
CA ARG A 3 -45.45 23.92 -41.05
C ARG A 3 -45.41 22.56 -41.77
N HIS A 4 -45.80 21.52 -41.00
CA HIS A 4 -46.42 20.21 -41.35
C HIS A 4 -45.51 19.15 -42.03
N ALA A 5 -45.64 17.83 -41.83
CA ALA A 5 -46.80 17.02 -41.48
C ALA A 5 -46.42 15.63 -40.89
N LEU A 6 -47.37 15.05 -40.15
CA LEU A 6 -47.46 13.63 -39.83
C LEU A 6 -47.74 12.79 -41.10
N ALA A 7 -47.28 11.54 -41.11
CA ALA A 7 -47.88 10.48 -41.91
C ALA A 7 -47.96 9.19 -41.09
N THR A 8 -49.19 8.92 -40.66
CA THR A 8 -49.76 7.64 -40.23
C THR A 8 -49.70 6.58 -41.34
N SER A 9 -49.48 5.32 -40.96
CA SER A 9 -49.94 4.15 -41.72
C SER A 9 -50.11 2.98 -40.76
N ALA A 10 -51.37 2.72 -40.41
CA ALA A 10 -51.80 1.54 -39.67
C ALA A 10 -51.93 0.34 -40.62
N ARG A 11 -51.54 -0.86 -40.14
CA ARG A 11 -52.14 -2.12 -40.57
C ARG A 11 -52.28 -3.03 -39.35
N PHE A 12 -53.54 -3.27 -38.97
CA PHE A 12 -54.00 -4.35 -38.11
C PHE A 12 -53.98 -5.67 -38.89
N ALA A 13 -53.48 -6.74 -38.28
CA ALA A 13 -53.96 -8.10 -38.52
C ALA A 13 -53.73 -8.96 -37.26
N SER A 14 -54.83 -9.56 -36.84
CA SER A 14 -55.12 -10.28 -35.61
C SER A 14 -54.35 -11.58 -35.30
N LEU A 15 -54.24 -11.84 -33.99
CA LEU A 15 -54.35 -13.11 -33.24
C LEU A 15 -53.42 -14.31 -33.56
N LEU A 16 -52.66 -14.72 -32.53
CA LEU A 16 -52.69 -16.09 -31.98
C LEU A 16 -52.10 -16.10 -30.56
N LEU A 17 -52.90 -16.55 -29.58
CA LEU A 17 -52.44 -16.86 -28.22
C LEU A 17 -51.49 -18.06 -28.26
N ALA A 18 -50.33 -17.95 -27.63
CA ALA A 18 -49.57 -19.10 -27.12
C ALA A 18 -48.86 -18.69 -25.83
N GLY A 19 -49.00 -19.52 -24.80
CA GLY A 19 -48.78 -19.19 -23.39
C GLY A 19 -47.34 -18.88 -22.99
N ILE A 20 -47.23 -18.02 -21.99
CA ILE A 20 -46.00 -17.71 -21.26
C ILE A 20 -45.77 -18.85 -20.26
N ALA A 21 -44.77 -19.70 -20.52
CA ALA A 21 -44.25 -20.63 -19.54
C ALA A 21 -43.27 -19.87 -18.62
N LEU A 22 -43.68 -19.68 -17.36
CA LEU A 22 -42.80 -19.27 -16.27
C LEU A 22 -41.79 -20.39 -15.99
N ALA A 23 -40.53 -20.20 -16.39
CA ALA A 23 -39.44 -21.02 -15.92
C ALA A 23 -39.09 -20.62 -14.47
N SER A 24 -39.75 -21.25 -13.51
CA SER A 24 -39.24 -21.34 -12.14
C SER A 24 -37.93 -22.12 -12.17
N CYS A 25 -36.80 -21.43 -11.97
CA CYS A 25 -35.55 -22.10 -11.63
C CYS A 25 -35.66 -22.46 -10.14
N ALA A 26 -36.27 -23.62 -9.87
CA ALA A 26 -36.29 -24.23 -8.56
C ALA A 26 -34.86 -24.64 -8.19
N LEU A 27 -34.43 -24.23 -6.99
CA LEU A 27 -33.37 -24.91 -6.24
C LEU A 27 -33.64 -26.42 -6.29
N GLN A 28 -32.73 -27.17 -6.90
CA GLN A 28 -32.67 -28.60 -6.70
C GLN A 28 -31.48 -28.86 -5.77
N ASP A 29 -31.84 -29.30 -4.56
CA ASP A 29 -30.92 -29.92 -3.61
C ASP A 29 -30.13 -31.01 -4.34
N ALA A 30 -28.80 -30.87 -4.36
CA ALA A 30 -27.93 -31.93 -4.84
C ALA A 30 -28.01 -33.09 -3.84
N PRO A 31 -28.31 -34.32 -4.29
CA PRO A 31 -28.42 -35.46 -3.39
C PRO A 31 -27.04 -35.81 -2.83
N ALA A 32 -27.02 -36.20 -1.55
CA ALA A 32 -25.89 -36.84 -0.92
C ALA A 32 -25.48 -38.06 -1.75
N LEU A 33 -24.26 -38.04 -2.29
CA LEU A 33 -23.67 -39.20 -2.95
C LEU A 33 -23.13 -40.13 -1.86
N GLU A 34 -23.92 -41.14 -1.54
CA GLU A 34 -23.45 -42.34 -0.84
C GLU A 34 -22.47 -43.07 -1.76
N GLY A 35 -21.21 -43.19 -1.34
CA GLY A 35 -20.16 -43.83 -2.13
C GLY A 35 -20.27 -45.34 -2.10
N GLU A 36 -20.75 -45.95 -3.18
CA GLU A 36 -20.51 -47.37 -3.48
C GLU A 36 -19.16 -47.50 -4.18
N GLY A 37 -18.23 -48.23 -3.56
CA GLY A 37 -16.89 -48.47 -4.10
C GLY A 37 -16.91 -49.45 -5.28
N ASP A 38 -16.34 -49.02 -6.41
CA ASP A 38 -16.05 -49.86 -7.57
C ASP A 38 -14.87 -50.81 -7.28
N VAL A 39 -15.13 -52.12 -7.32
CA VAL A 39 -14.14 -53.20 -7.20
C VAL A 39 -13.68 -53.65 -8.59
N SER A 40 -12.95 -52.78 -9.30
CA SER A 40 -12.27 -53.13 -10.55
C SER A 40 -10.75 -52.97 -10.42
N GLY A 41 -10.13 -54.06 -9.94
CA GLY A 41 -8.78 -54.62 -10.18
C GLY A 41 -7.58 -53.81 -10.69
N THR A 42 -7.57 -52.48 -10.67
CA THR A 42 -6.36 -51.66 -10.86
C THR A 42 -5.80 -51.39 -9.46
N PRO A 43 -4.49 -51.50 -9.20
CA PRO A 43 -3.96 -51.05 -7.92
C PRO A 43 -4.23 -49.56 -7.86
N ALA A 44 -5.28 -49.17 -7.14
CA ALA A 44 -5.58 -47.80 -6.84
C ALA A 44 -4.30 -47.27 -6.17
N LEU A 45 -3.56 -46.42 -6.87
CA LEU A 45 -2.78 -45.41 -6.18
C LEU A 45 -3.77 -44.84 -5.19
N ILE A 46 -3.48 -44.99 -3.89
CA ILE A 46 -4.29 -44.39 -2.85
C ILE A 46 -4.32 -42.92 -3.22
N GLU A 47 -5.41 -42.46 -3.83
CA GLU A 47 -5.65 -41.07 -4.08
C GLU A 47 -5.90 -40.53 -2.68
N ILE A 48 -4.82 -40.05 -2.06
CA ILE A 48 -4.88 -39.52 -0.72
C ILE A 48 -5.75 -38.26 -0.84
N ASP A 49 -7.02 -38.40 -0.51
CA ASP A 49 -7.96 -37.31 -0.42
C ASP A 49 -7.56 -36.42 0.77
N LEU A 50 -6.66 -35.48 0.46
CA LEU A 50 -6.17 -34.47 1.39
C LEU A 50 -7.08 -33.25 1.45
N GLU A 51 -8.29 -33.28 0.85
CA GLU A 51 -9.21 -32.11 0.84
C GLU A 51 -9.45 -31.57 2.25
N ARG A 52 -9.59 -32.46 3.24
CA ARG A 52 -9.77 -32.10 4.66
C ARG A 52 -8.54 -31.42 5.30
N MET A 53 -7.37 -31.54 4.69
CA MET A 53 -6.11 -30.94 5.13
C MET A 53 -5.72 -29.72 4.29
N ILE A 54 -6.19 -29.65 3.04
CA ILE A 54 -6.05 -28.48 2.15
C ILE A 54 -7.01 -27.39 2.62
N TYR A 55 -8.30 -27.72 2.82
CA TYR A 55 -9.32 -26.81 3.33
C TYR A 55 -9.65 -27.16 4.78
N GLN A 56 -8.97 -26.47 5.69
CA GLN A 56 -9.16 -26.66 7.11
C GLN A 56 -10.31 -25.79 7.62
N GLN A 57 -11.00 -26.24 8.66
CA GLN A 57 -12.07 -25.49 9.32
C GLN A 57 -11.47 -24.41 10.26
N ARG A 58 -10.61 -23.55 9.71
CA ARG A 58 -10.01 -22.38 10.35
C ARG A 58 -9.88 -21.28 9.31
N TYR A 59 -9.94 -20.03 9.75
CA TYR A 59 -9.69 -18.92 8.84
C TYR A 59 -8.20 -18.60 8.73
N ASP A 60 -7.72 -18.39 7.51
CA ASP A 60 -6.39 -17.87 7.22
C ASP A 60 -6.38 -16.33 7.10
N PRO A 61 -5.21 -15.68 7.26
CA PRO A 61 -5.09 -14.24 7.02
C PRO A 61 -5.51 -13.90 5.58
N TRP A 62 -6.38 -12.88 5.46
CA TRP A 62 -6.98 -12.42 4.19
C TRP A 62 -8.02 -13.33 3.56
N GLU A 63 -8.47 -14.38 4.25
CA GLU A 63 -9.60 -15.18 3.80
C GLU A 63 -10.94 -14.43 3.98
N ALA A 64 -11.92 -14.79 3.15
CA ALA A 64 -13.29 -14.32 3.29
C ALA A 64 -14.00 -15.03 4.44
N ALA A 65 -14.80 -14.30 5.22
CA ALA A 65 -15.60 -14.84 6.31
C ALA A 65 -17.08 -14.49 6.14
N SER A 66 -17.94 -15.50 6.09
CA SER A 66 -19.40 -15.32 6.06
C SER A 66 -20.00 -14.92 7.42
N ILE A 67 -19.27 -15.12 8.51
CA ILE A 67 -19.73 -14.80 9.88
C ILE A 67 -19.79 -13.30 10.16
N PHE A 68 -19.02 -12.48 9.42
CA PHE A 68 -18.98 -11.02 9.61
C PHE A 68 -19.68 -10.30 8.45
N PRO A 69 -20.46 -9.23 8.71
CA PRO A 69 -21.21 -8.52 7.66
C PRO A 69 -20.36 -7.91 6.55
N ASP A 70 -19.10 -7.59 6.82
CA ASP A 70 -18.15 -7.01 5.86
C ASP A 70 -17.29 -8.06 5.14
N GLY A 71 -17.52 -9.35 5.39
CA GLY A 71 -16.84 -10.45 4.72
C GLY A 71 -15.39 -10.68 5.14
N LYS A 72 -14.87 -9.97 6.16
CA LYS A 72 -13.44 -9.97 6.50
C LYS A 72 -13.15 -10.77 7.77
N VAL A 73 -12.21 -11.71 7.67
CA VAL A 73 -11.61 -12.39 8.83
C VAL A 73 -10.76 -11.42 9.65
N MET A 74 -9.94 -10.60 8.99
CA MET A 74 -9.03 -9.65 9.63
C MET A 74 -9.83 -8.49 10.25
N ARG A 75 -10.03 -8.55 11.56
CA ARG A 75 -10.75 -7.52 12.33
C ARG A 75 -9.81 -6.42 12.79
N HIS A 76 -10.31 -5.18 12.86
CA HIS A 76 -9.62 -4.12 13.57
C HIS A 76 -9.69 -4.36 15.10
N PRO A 77 -8.57 -4.21 15.83
CA PRO A 77 -8.60 -4.22 17.28
C PRO A 77 -9.50 -3.09 17.83
N PRO A 78 -10.08 -3.26 19.03
CA PRO A 78 -10.81 -2.18 19.70
C PRO A 78 -9.95 -0.93 19.87
N GLU A 79 -10.58 0.24 19.83
CA GLU A 79 -9.90 1.53 20.01
C GLU A 79 -9.20 1.61 21.37
N GLY A 80 -8.01 2.24 21.40
CA GLY A 80 -7.19 2.37 22.60
C GLY A 80 -6.37 1.11 22.98
N THR A 81 -6.47 0.02 22.21
CA THR A 81 -5.65 -1.18 22.46
C THR A 81 -4.17 -0.91 22.20
N VAL A 82 -3.32 -1.24 23.17
CA VAL A 82 -1.86 -1.15 23.06
C VAL A 82 -1.26 -2.56 23.01
N PRO A 83 -0.48 -2.91 21.96
CA PRO A 83 0.13 -4.23 21.87
C PRO A 83 1.36 -4.32 22.79
N ARG A 84 1.65 -5.52 23.29
CA ARG A 84 2.68 -5.75 24.34
C ARG A 84 4.10 -5.45 23.86
N ASP A 85 4.36 -5.65 22.58
CA ASP A 85 5.65 -5.48 21.91
C ASP A 85 5.91 -4.06 21.41
N ARG A 86 4.93 -3.15 21.52
CA ARG A 86 5.14 -1.75 21.17
C ARG A 86 6.08 -1.09 22.17
N ILE A 87 7.14 -0.49 21.65
CA ILE A 87 8.01 0.40 22.41
C ILE A 87 7.13 1.52 22.96
N THR A 88 7.07 1.63 24.28
CA THR A 88 6.37 2.69 25.00
C THR A 88 7.41 3.50 25.77
N PHE A 89 7.11 4.76 26.07
CA PHE A 89 7.97 5.66 26.86
C PHE A 89 9.30 6.09 26.18
N ALA A 90 9.33 6.14 24.85
CA ALA A 90 10.45 6.71 24.08
C ALA A 90 9.92 7.58 22.93
N PRO A 91 9.26 8.72 23.23
CA PRO A 91 8.61 9.57 22.21
C PRO A 91 9.59 10.07 21.13
N GLN A 92 10.87 10.20 21.47
CA GLN A 92 11.94 10.57 20.54
C GLN A 92 12.10 9.55 19.42
N VAL A 93 11.77 8.29 19.68
CA VAL A 93 11.89 7.17 18.76
C VAL A 93 10.54 6.86 18.11
N THR A 94 9.45 6.84 18.88
CA THR A 94 8.14 6.42 18.36
C THR A 94 7.40 7.50 17.60
N ASP A 95 7.57 8.76 18.00
CA ASP A 95 6.77 9.90 17.54
C ASP A 95 7.64 11.03 16.95
N GLY A 96 8.96 10.98 17.18
CA GLY A 96 9.91 11.97 16.67
C GLY A 96 9.93 13.28 17.46
N VAL A 97 9.50 13.27 18.71
CA VAL A 97 9.48 14.45 19.59
C VAL A 97 10.23 14.18 20.90
N ASP A 98 10.81 15.21 21.50
CA ASP A 98 11.38 15.14 22.85
C ASP A 98 10.29 15.12 23.94
N ASP A 99 10.73 15.06 25.20
CA ASP A 99 9.82 14.94 26.34
C ASP A 99 8.98 16.22 26.54
N GLU A 100 9.45 17.35 26.00
CA GLU A 100 8.75 18.64 25.96
C GLU A 100 7.81 18.79 24.74
N GLY A 101 7.84 17.84 23.81
CA GLY A 101 7.00 17.81 22.61
C GLY A 101 7.55 18.57 21.40
N ALA A 102 8.81 19.03 21.45
CA ALA A 102 9.49 19.60 20.30
C ALA A 102 10.07 18.50 19.41
N TYR A 103 10.16 18.74 18.09
CA TYR A 103 10.71 17.75 17.18
C TYR A 103 12.20 17.52 17.43
N VAL A 104 12.62 16.26 17.44
CA VAL A 104 14.04 15.93 17.56
C VAL A 104 14.80 16.36 16.30
N ASP A 105 15.95 16.99 16.47
CA ASP A 105 16.75 17.50 15.34
C ASP A 105 17.47 16.40 14.56
N ARG A 106 17.71 15.25 15.19
CA ARG A 106 18.56 14.18 14.67
C ARG A 106 17.88 12.83 14.85
N VAL A 107 18.31 11.86 14.04
CA VAL A 107 17.92 10.45 14.19
C VAL A 107 18.37 9.96 15.57
N PRO A 108 17.49 9.32 16.37
CA PRO A 108 17.74 9.01 17.78
C PRO A 108 18.65 7.79 18.02
N TYR A 109 19.24 7.23 16.97
CA TYR A 109 20.19 6.11 17.06
C TYR A 109 21.39 6.32 16.14
N ARG A 110 22.46 5.55 16.41
CA ARG A 110 23.69 5.62 15.64
C ARG A 110 23.47 5.11 14.21
N LEU A 111 23.71 5.98 13.23
CA LEU A 111 23.67 5.62 11.82
C LEU A 111 24.96 4.89 11.42
N ASP A 112 24.79 3.78 10.68
CA ASP A 112 25.84 3.10 9.97
C ASP A 112 25.47 2.96 8.48
N ARG A 113 26.38 2.40 7.68
CA ARG A 113 26.16 2.22 6.25
C ARG A 113 25.00 1.27 5.94
N ARG A 114 24.76 0.28 6.79
CA ARG A 114 23.66 -0.69 6.61
C ARG A 114 22.31 -0.01 6.82
N ALA A 115 22.19 0.82 7.85
CA ALA A 115 20.99 1.61 8.13
C ALA A 115 20.69 2.58 6.98
N LEU A 116 21.70 3.26 6.43
CA LEU A 116 21.50 4.12 5.26
C LEU A 116 21.08 3.34 4.01
N GLN A 117 21.68 2.16 3.75
CA GLN A 117 21.29 1.32 2.62
C GLN A 117 19.85 0.79 2.77
N ARG A 118 19.46 0.44 4.00
CA ARG A 118 18.07 0.08 4.33
C ARG A 118 17.13 1.26 4.09
N GLY A 119 17.52 2.45 4.52
CA GLY A 119 16.80 3.69 4.29
C GLY A 119 16.58 3.98 2.81
N GLN A 120 17.63 3.87 1.99
CA GLN A 120 17.54 3.99 0.54
C GLN A 120 16.53 3.00 -0.04
N ASN A 121 16.67 1.71 0.30
CA ASN A 121 15.78 0.68 -0.23
C ASN A 121 14.31 0.95 0.13
N ARG A 122 14.02 1.38 1.36
CA ARG A 122 12.66 1.74 1.78
C ARG A 122 12.17 3.01 1.09
N TYR A 123 13.02 4.02 0.96
CA TYR A 123 12.70 5.25 0.23
C TYR A 123 12.34 4.95 -1.23
N ASP A 124 13.14 4.14 -1.92
CA ASP A 124 12.92 3.80 -3.33
C ASP A 124 11.58 3.07 -3.56
N ILE A 125 11.16 2.25 -2.59
CA ILE A 125 9.88 1.50 -2.66
C ILE A 125 8.68 2.39 -2.33
N PHE A 126 8.75 3.17 -1.24
CA PHE A 126 7.57 3.82 -0.66
C PHE A 126 7.46 5.31 -0.95
N CYS A 127 8.59 6.00 -1.14
CA CYS A 127 8.67 7.46 -1.20
C CYS A 127 8.98 7.98 -2.61
N ALA A 128 9.98 7.39 -3.28
CA ALA A 128 10.43 7.78 -4.61
C ALA A 128 9.34 7.78 -5.70
N PRO A 129 8.33 6.88 -5.69
CA PRO A 129 7.25 6.94 -6.68
C PRO A 129 6.52 8.29 -6.71
N CYS A 130 6.46 8.99 -5.59
CA CYS A 130 5.84 10.31 -5.45
C CYS A 130 6.86 11.45 -5.35
N HIS A 131 7.97 11.26 -4.62
CA HIS A 131 8.95 12.32 -4.34
C HIS A 131 10.18 12.32 -5.28
N GLY A 132 10.27 11.35 -6.20
CA GLY A 132 11.40 11.19 -7.11
C GLY A 132 12.58 10.49 -6.45
N VAL A 133 13.42 9.81 -7.24
CA VAL A 133 14.61 9.10 -6.73
C VAL A 133 15.61 10.08 -6.10
N ALA A 134 15.72 11.28 -6.66
CA ALA A 134 16.56 12.35 -6.14
C ALA A 134 15.90 13.17 -5.02
N GLY A 135 14.62 12.92 -4.70
CA GLY A 135 13.87 13.70 -3.72
C GLY A 135 13.47 15.10 -4.19
N ASP A 136 13.52 15.37 -5.49
CA ASP A 136 13.21 16.67 -6.11
C ASP A 136 11.72 16.88 -6.41
N GLY A 137 10.87 15.90 -6.09
CA GLY A 137 9.43 15.92 -6.39
C GLY A 137 9.11 15.58 -7.84
N VAL A 138 10.09 15.17 -8.65
CA VAL A 138 9.89 14.77 -10.05
C VAL A 138 9.72 13.25 -10.13
N ALA A 139 8.46 12.82 -10.21
CA ALA A 139 8.11 11.40 -10.32
C ALA A 139 6.82 11.18 -11.12
N GLN A 140 6.66 9.98 -11.69
CA GLN A 140 5.49 9.67 -12.54
C GLN A 140 4.17 9.79 -11.78
N VAL A 141 4.12 9.40 -10.50
CA VAL A 141 2.90 9.56 -9.69
C VAL A 141 2.63 11.04 -9.43
N ALA A 142 3.67 11.85 -9.17
CA ALA A 142 3.53 13.29 -8.98
C ALA A 142 2.95 14.02 -10.21
N VAL A 143 3.19 13.52 -11.42
CA VAL A 143 2.60 14.07 -12.66
C VAL A 143 1.07 13.91 -12.65
N ALA A 144 0.55 12.79 -12.11
CA ALA A 144 -0.88 12.53 -12.02
C ALA A 144 -1.57 13.27 -10.84
N MET A 145 -0.80 13.82 -9.89
CA MET A 145 -1.33 14.54 -8.71
C MET A 145 -1.61 16.02 -9.03
N SER A 146 -2.69 16.26 -9.80
CA SER A 146 -3.05 17.60 -10.30
C SER A 146 -3.47 18.62 -9.22
N LEU A 147 -4.07 18.16 -8.12
CA LEU A 147 -4.54 19.05 -7.04
C LEU A 147 -3.37 19.62 -6.23
N ARG A 148 -2.42 18.77 -5.86
CA ARG A 148 -1.23 19.16 -5.10
C ARG A 148 -0.12 18.14 -5.33
N LYS A 149 0.97 18.60 -5.93
CA LYS A 149 2.15 17.78 -6.13
C LYS A 149 2.89 17.56 -4.80
N PRO A 150 3.55 16.40 -4.63
CA PRO A 150 4.49 16.19 -3.54
C PRO A 150 5.58 17.29 -3.56
N PRO A 151 5.95 17.86 -2.41
CA PRO A 151 7.05 18.81 -2.37
C PRO A 151 8.38 18.11 -2.65
N THR A 152 9.35 18.91 -3.10
CA THR A 152 10.77 18.55 -3.01
C THR A 152 11.15 18.33 -1.53
N LEU A 153 11.92 17.29 -1.29
CA LEU A 153 12.46 16.93 0.01
C LEU A 153 13.87 17.48 0.22
N VAL A 154 14.54 17.89 -0.87
CA VAL A 154 15.95 18.30 -0.85
C VAL A 154 16.15 19.82 -0.86
N ASP A 155 15.11 20.60 -1.17
CA ASP A 155 15.16 22.06 -1.14
C ASP A 155 14.40 22.65 0.06
N ALA A 156 14.61 23.94 0.31
CA ALA A 156 13.88 24.68 1.33
C ALA A 156 12.38 24.79 0.99
N PRO A 157 11.47 24.77 1.99
CA PRO A 157 11.76 24.74 3.43
C PRO A 157 11.96 23.34 4.02
N ILE A 158 11.67 22.27 3.28
CA ILE A 158 11.67 20.90 3.83
C ILE A 158 13.09 20.47 4.25
N ALA A 159 14.11 20.88 3.49
CA ALA A 159 15.51 20.62 3.84
C ALA A 159 15.95 21.21 5.19
N ALA A 160 15.21 22.18 5.73
CA ALA A 160 15.47 22.79 7.03
C ALA A 160 14.63 22.18 8.17
N TYR A 161 13.76 21.20 7.88
CA TYR A 161 12.93 20.58 8.91
C TYR A 161 13.77 19.69 9.84
N PRO A 162 13.46 19.67 11.15
CA PRO A 162 14.07 18.74 12.08
C PRO A 162 13.72 17.30 11.70
N ALA A 163 14.61 16.36 12.02
CA ALA A 163 14.45 14.94 11.67
C ALA A 163 13.10 14.38 12.15
N GLY A 164 12.67 14.75 13.35
CA GLY A 164 11.40 14.37 13.96
C GLY A 164 10.18 14.78 13.16
N ARG A 165 10.22 15.94 12.49
CA ARG A 165 9.10 16.40 11.65
C ARG A 165 8.98 15.57 10.37
N LEU A 166 10.11 15.17 9.78
CA LEU A 166 10.11 14.24 8.64
C LEU A 166 9.59 12.87 9.07
N TYR A 167 10.02 12.39 10.24
CA TYR A 167 9.52 11.13 10.82
C TYR A 167 8.01 11.16 11.03
N GLN A 168 7.48 12.22 11.66
CA GLN A 168 6.06 12.35 11.93
C GLN A 168 5.24 12.37 10.63
N ALA A 169 5.70 13.07 9.59
CA ALA A 169 5.02 13.07 8.29
C ALA A 169 4.91 11.67 7.68
N ILE A 170 5.87 10.78 7.95
CA ILE A 170 5.82 9.37 7.51
C ILE A 170 4.88 8.56 8.40
N ASP A 171 4.94 8.76 9.72
CA ASP A 171 4.14 8.03 10.71
C ASP A 171 2.64 8.34 10.59
N VAL A 172 2.24 9.61 10.70
CA VAL A 172 0.82 9.97 10.74
C VAL A 172 0.28 10.46 9.39
N GLY A 173 1.16 10.83 8.46
CA GLY A 173 0.80 11.48 7.20
C GLY A 173 0.80 13.00 7.28
N TYR A 174 0.68 13.67 6.13
CA TYR A 174 0.59 15.13 6.04
C TYR A 174 -0.12 15.61 4.78
N GLY A 175 -1.18 16.40 4.94
CA GLY A 175 -1.97 16.91 3.82
C GLY A 175 -2.58 15.77 3.00
N LEU A 176 -2.12 15.59 1.74
CA LEU A 176 -2.55 14.48 0.88
C LEU A 176 -1.67 13.22 1.01
N MET A 177 -0.56 13.30 1.74
CA MET A 177 0.30 12.15 2.00
C MET A 177 -0.33 11.30 3.10
N ARG A 178 -0.62 10.03 2.78
CA ARG A 178 -1.13 9.06 3.76
C ARG A 178 -0.06 8.70 4.79
N SER A 179 -0.50 8.14 5.92
CA SER A 179 0.37 7.41 6.84
C SER A 179 1.00 6.19 6.17
N TYR A 180 2.28 5.95 6.47
CA TYR A 180 3.00 4.72 6.13
C TYR A 180 3.28 3.85 7.36
N ALA A 181 2.57 4.10 8.47
CA ALA A 181 2.84 3.43 9.73
C ALA A 181 2.61 1.91 9.69
N ALA A 182 1.65 1.47 8.88
CA ALA A 182 1.35 0.06 8.67
C ALA A 182 2.35 -0.64 7.73
N ASP A 183 3.08 0.12 6.91
CA ASP A 183 4.01 -0.42 5.89
C ASP A 183 5.47 -0.41 6.35
N LEU A 184 5.82 0.53 7.24
CA LEU A 184 7.19 0.76 7.72
C LEU A 184 7.28 0.59 9.24
N THR A 185 8.26 -0.20 9.70
CA THR A 185 8.62 -0.26 11.12
C THR A 185 9.20 1.08 11.57
N VAL A 186 9.25 1.31 12.89
CA VAL A 186 9.83 2.54 13.48
C VAL A 186 11.27 2.75 12.99
N GLU A 187 12.07 1.69 12.97
CA GLU A 187 13.45 1.72 12.49
C GLU A 187 13.53 2.03 11.00
N ASP A 188 12.64 1.45 10.19
CA ASP A 188 12.61 1.72 8.75
C ASP A 188 12.25 3.18 8.45
N ARG A 189 11.33 3.79 9.21
CA ARG A 189 10.97 5.21 9.06
C ARG A 189 12.16 6.12 9.36
N TRP A 190 12.86 5.87 10.46
CA TRP A 190 14.07 6.63 10.78
C TRP A 190 15.20 6.40 9.78
N ALA A 191 15.33 5.19 9.24
CA ALA A 191 16.29 4.91 8.18
C ALA A 191 15.96 5.70 6.90
N VAL A 192 14.68 5.82 6.55
CA VAL A 192 14.21 6.68 5.45
C VAL A 192 14.53 8.15 5.74
N VAL A 193 14.27 8.64 6.95
CA VAL A 193 14.63 10.02 7.35
C VAL A 193 16.12 10.27 7.20
N ALA A 194 16.96 9.33 7.67
CA ALA A 194 18.41 9.41 7.51
C ALA A 194 18.84 9.47 6.04
N TYR A 195 18.19 8.69 5.17
CA TYR A 195 18.46 8.70 3.73
C TYR A 195 18.02 10.01 3.07
N VAL A 196 16.84 10.56 3.43
CA VAL A 196 16.40 11.88 2.96
C VAL A 196 17.39 12.98 3.37
N GLN A 197 17.89 12.95 4.61
CA GLN A 197 18.92 13.88 5.06
C GLN A 197 20.27 13.69 4.32
N ALA A 198 20.59 12.46 3.91
CA ALA A 198 21.74 12.19 3.06
C ALA A 198 21.55 12.79 1.65
N LEU A 199 20.35 12.69 1.07
CA LEU A 199 20.01 13.35 -0.21
C LEU A 199 20.11 14.87 -0.10
N GLN A 200 19.56 15.47 0.96
CA GLN A 200 19.67 16.91 1.23
C GLN A 200 21.13 17.36 1.29
N ARG A 201 21.98 16.62 2.02
CA ARG A 201 23.42 16.91 2.10
C ARG A 201 24.11 16.74 0.74
N ALA A 202 23.79 15.69 0.00
CA ALA A 202 24.36 15.46 -1.33
C ALA A 202 24.01 16.60 -2.29
N ARG A 203 22.79 17.15 -2.20
CA ARG A 203 22.33 18.29 -3.00
C ARG A 203 23.02 19.60 -2.63
N SER A 204 23.29 19.82 -1.34
CA SER A 204 23.85 21.09 -0.85
C SER A 204 25.38 21.14 -0.79
N THR A 205 26.07 20.02 -0.98
CA THR A 205 27.54 19.96 -0.89
C THR A 205 28.17 20.44 -2.19
N ALA A 206 29.00 21.48 -2.11
CA ALA A 206 29.76 21.96 -3.25
C ALA A 206 30.84 20.95 -3.67
N LEU A 207 31.09 20.83 -4.99
CA LEU A 207 32.03 19.84 -5.53
C LEU A 207 33.45 20.00 -5.01
N ASP A 208 33.89 21.23 -4.79
CA ASP A 208 35.22 21.57 -4.28
C ASP A 208 35.43 21.08 -2.84
N ALA A 209 34.38 21.04 -2.02
CA ALA A 209 34.39 20.54 -0.65
C ALA A 209 34.49 19.00 -0.55
N LEU A 210 34.36 18.27 -1.67
CA LEU A 210 34.46 16.82 -1.68
C LEU A 210 35.93 16.34 -1.56
N PRO A 211 36.19 15.20 -0.89
CA PRO A 211 37.50 14.56 -0.89
C PRO A 211 38.01 14.33 -2.32
N PRO A 212 39.33 14.47 -2.61
CA PRO A 212 39.84 14.47 -3.98
C PRO A 212 39.41 13.27 -4.83
N ALA A 213 39.41 12.07 -4.26
CA ALA A 213 38.99 10.85 -4.96
C ALA A 213 37.50 10.86 -5.33
N VAL A 214 36.64 11.37 -4.43
CA VAL A 214 35.19 11.48 -4.66
C VAL A 214 34.89 12.58 -5.67
N ARG A 215 35.59 13.72 -5.57
CA ARG A 215 35.48 14.84 -6.52
C ARG A 215 35.84 14.42 -7.93
N ALA A 216 36.96 13.69 -8.11
CA ALA A 216 37.39 13.20 -9.42
C ALA A 216 36.34 12.26 -10.04
N ARG A 217 35.79 11.35 -9.23
CA ARG A 217 34.70 10.48 -9.66
C ARG A 217 33.44 11.26 -10.06
N ALA A 218 33.00 12.17 -9.21
CA ALA A 218 31.82 13.00 -9.48
C ALA A 218 31.97 13.78 -10.80
N LEU A 219 33.13 14.41 -11.04
CA LEU A 219 33.42 15.13 -12.28
C LEU A 219 33.43 14.24 -13.53
N SER A 220 33.66 12.92 -13.38
CA SER A 220 33.59 11.97 -14.50
C SER A 220 32.17 11.46 -14.78
N GLU A 221 31.28 11.53 -13.79
CA GLU A 221 29.91 11.00 -13.85
C GLU A 221 28.87 12.10 -14.09
N LEU A 222 29.21 13.37 -13.80
CA LEU A 222 28.35 14.52 -14.08
C LEU A 222 28.31 14.82 -15.59
N PRO A 223 27.12 15.13 -16.14
CA PRO A 223 26.94 15.47 -17.55
C PRO A 223 27.56 16.81 -17.94
#